data_AF-A0A420IZ60-F1
#
_entry.id   AF-A0A420IZ60-F1
#
_cell.length_a   1.000
_cell.length_b   1.000
_cell.length_c   1.000
_cell.angle_alpha   90.00
_cell.angle_beta   90.00
_cell.angle_gamma   90.00
#
_symmetry.space_group_name_H-M   'P 1'
#
loop_
_entity.id
_entity.type
_entity.pdbx_description
1 polymer ?
#
loop_
_entity_poly.entity_id
_entity_poly.type
_entity_poly.pdbx_seq_one_letter_code
_entity_poly.pdbx_strand_id
1 'polypeptide(L)' 'MEIISLDAVNAFLNSPLDEVIICDLPQGFEMEGKKIRLLRALYGLPRSPLLWAQTFPELNA' A
#
# COMPACT_ATOMS: atom_id res chain seq x y z
N MET A 1 9.09 14.51 25.49
CA MET A 1 9.19 13.59 24.35
C MET A 1 8.04 13.96 23.42
N GLU A 2 8.32 14.60 22.29
CA GLU A 2 7.29 14.90 21.29
C GLU A 2 7.08 13.67 20.42
N ILE A 3 5.83 13.24 20.29
CA ILE A 3 5.45 12.17 19.37
C ILE A 3 5.17 12.82 18.02
N ILE A 4 6.09 12.64 17.07
CA ILE A 4 5.89 13.08 15.69
C ILE A 4 5.16 11.94 14.96
N SER A 5 3.86 12.14 14.72
CA SER A 5 3.07 11.22 13.91
C SER A 5 3.42 11.44 12.43
N LEU A 6 4.23 10.55 11.86
CA LEU A 6 4.45 10.50 10.42
C LEU A 6 3.27 9.78 9.78
N ASP A 7 2.68 10.39 8.76
CA ASP A 7 1.50 9.86 8.10
C ASP A 7 1.81 8.51 7.46
N ALA A 8 1.34 7.44 8.11
CA ALA A 8 1.46 6.06 7.63
C ALA A 8 0.79 5.87 6.25
N VAL A 9 -0.13 6.76 5.85
CA VAL A 9 -0.77 6.76 4.54
C VAL A 9 0.25 7.05 3.43
N ASN A 10 1.20 7.96 3.66
CA ASN A 10 2.32 8.20 2.74
C ASN A 10 3.37 7.11 2.84
N ALA A 11 3.54 6.49 3.99
CA ALA A 11 4.51 5.43 4.21
C ALA A 11 4.27 4.21 3.30
N PHE A 12 3.05 3.67 3.23
CA PHE A 12 2.75 2.49 2.42
C PHE A 12 2.95 2.71 0.91
N LEU A 13 2.74 3.95 0.44
CA LEU A 13 3.01 4.31 -0.95
C LEU A 13 4.50 4.25 -1.33
N ASN A 14 5.40 4.25 -0.35
CA ASN A 14 6.84 4.14 -0.56
C ASN A 14 7.36 2.69 -0.51
N SER A 15 6.57 1.73 -0.04
CA SER A 15 6.99 0.32 -0.04
C SER A 15 6.74 -0.32 -1.42
N PRO A 16 7.72 -1.07 -1.96
CA PRO A 16 7.54 -1.81 -3.18
C PRO A 16 6.50 -2.93 -2.97
N LEU A 17 5.68 -3.17 -4.00
CA LEU A 17 4.82 -4.35 -4.04
C LEU A 17 5.67 -5.58 -4.38
N ASP A 18 5.56 -6.62 -3.57
CA ASP A 18 6.21 -7.92 -3.77
C ASP A 18 5.46 -8.82 -4.77
N GLU A 19 4.27 -8.39 -5.20
CA GLU A 19 3.42 -9.10 -6.14
C GLU A 19 2.67 -8.16 -7.11
N VAL A 20 2.16 -8.73 -8.20
CA VAL A 20 1.27 -8.01 -9.11
C VAL A 20 -0.16 -8.08 -8.58
N ILE A 21 -0.68 -6.95 -8.10
CA ILE A 21 -2.06 -6.84 -7.63
C ILE A 21 -2.92 -6.22 -8.74
N ILE A 22 -3.98 -6.93 -9.11
CA ILE A 22 -5.01 -6.46 -10.04
C ILE A 22 -6.33 -6.38 -9.29
N CYS A 23 -7.02 -5.25 -9.39
CA CYS A 23 -8.31 -5.02 -8.75
C CYS A 23 -9.34 -4.49 -9.74
N ASP A 24 -10.61 -4.56 -9.33
CA ASP A 24 -11.72 -3.92 -10.02
C ASP A 24 -11.54 -2.40 -10.09
N LEU A 25 -12.20 -1.80 -11.08
CA LEU A 25 -12.29 -0.36 -11.17
C LEU A 25 -13.15 0.15 -10.01
N PRO A 26 -12.84 1.34 -9.46
CA PRO A 26 -13.69 1.95 -8.45
C PRO A 26 -15.07 2.25 -9.01
N GLN A 27 -16.05 2.27 -8.13
CA GLN A 27 -17.44 2.58 -8.48
C GLN A 27 -17.52 3.90 -9.27
N GLY A 28 -18.23 3.89 -10.39
CA GLY A 28 -18.38 5.06 -11.27
C GLY A 28 -17.26 5.23 -12.31
N PHE A 29 -16.23 4.39 -12.29
CA PHE A 29 -15.19 4.32 -13.33
C PHE A 29 -15.19 2.97 -14.06
N GLU A 30 -16.22 2.16 -13.88
CA GLU A 30 -16.33 0.82 -14.46
C GLU A 30 -16.22 0.89 -16.00
N MET A 31 -15.31 0.08 -16.55
CA MET A 31 -15.14 -0.11 -17.97
C MET A 31 -15.14 -1.60 -18.27
N GLU A 32 -15.96 -2.03 -19.22
CA GLU A 32 -16.11 -3.44 -19.55
C GLU A 32 -14.77 -4.04 -20.00
N GLY A 33 -14.42 -5.20 -19.42
CA GLY A 33 -13.18 -5.91 -19.71
C GLY A 33 -11.90 -5.22 -19.21
N LYS A 34 -12.00 -4.17 -18.38
CA LYS A 34 -10.84 -3.51 -17.78
C LYS A 34 -10.69 -3.87 -16.30
N LYS A 35 -9.44 -3.79 -15.84
CA LYS A 35 -9.03 -3.90 -14.44
C LYS A 35 -7.87 -2.93 -14.20
N ILE A 36 -7.60 -2.61 -12.94
CA ILE A 36 -6.50 -1.72 -12.56
C ILE A 36 -5.37 -2.56 -11.97
N ARG A 37 -4.13 -2.29 -12.40
CA ARG A 37 -2.94 -2.81 -11.74
C ARG A 37 -2.44 -1.79 -10.72
N LEU A 38 -2.26 -2.23 -9.48
CA LEU A 38 -1.67 -1.38 -8.46
C LEU A 38 -0.16 -1.24 -8.68
N LEU A 39 0.34 -0.02 -8.55
CA LEU A 39 1.77 0.28 -8.66
C LEU A 39 2.44 0.46 -7.29
N ARG A 40 1.64 0.66 -6.25
CA ARG A 40 2.06 0.94 -4.87
C ARG A 40 1.09 0.28 -3.90
N ALA A 41 1.55 0.03 -2.67
CA ALA A 41 0.73 -0.55 -1.62
C ALA A 41 -0.33 0.46 -1.15
N LEU A 42 -1.56 0.30 -1.64
CA LEU A 42 -2.72 1.10 -1.20
C LEU A 42 -3.16 0.71 0.21
N TYR A 43 -3.86 1.61 0.89
CA TYR A 43 -4.54 1.30 2.14
C TYR A 43 -5.57 0.18 1.95
N GLY A 44 -5.76 -0.65 2.99
CA GLY A 44 -6.74 -1.72 2.99
C GLY A 44 -6.27 -3.01 2.32
N LEU A 45 -5.11 -3.01 1.65
CA LEU A 45 -4.45 -4.26 1.28
C LEU A 45 -3.86 -4.89 2.56
N PRO A 46 -4.19 -6.14 2.90
CA PRO A 46 -3.64 -6.82 4.07
C PRO A 46 -2.11 -6.88 4.09
N ARG A 47 -1.48 -6.81 2.91
CA ARG A 47 -0.02 -6.80 2.73
C ARG A 47 0.65 -5.46 2.99
N SER A 48 -0.05 -4.33 2.92
CA SER A 48 0.58 -2.99 3.07
C SER A 48 1.27 -2.79 4.43
N PRO A 49 0.67 -3.18 5.58
CA PRO A 49 1.35 -3.09 6.87
C PRO A 49 2.57 -4.00 6.98
N LEU A 50 2.51 -5.20 6.39
CA LEU A 50 3.61 -6.17 6.39
C LEU A 50 4.80 -5.65 5.58
N LEU A 51 4.55 -5.16 4.37
CA LEU A 51 5.59 -4.62 3.48
C LEU A 51 6.27 -3.40 4.09
N TRP A 52 5.51 -2.54 4.78
CA TRP A 52 6.06 -1.40 5.49
C TRP A 52 6.95 -1.82 6.67
N ALA A 53 6.50 -2.78 7.48
CA ALA A 53 7.32 -3.29 8.59
C ALA A 53 8.65 -3.88 8.09
N GLN A 54 8.64 -4.57 6.94
CA GLN A 54 9.86 -5.10 6.32
C GLN A 54 10.77 -4.00 5.74
N THR A 55 10.23 -2.82 5.43
CA THR A 55 11.02 -1.70 4.90
C THR A 55 11.98 -1.14 5.95
N PHE A 56 11.68 -1.30 7.25
CA PHE A 56 12.53 -0.84 8.36
C PHE A 56 12.83 -1.97 9.37
N PRO A 57 13.79 -2.86 9.06
CA PRO A 57 14.15 -3.96 9.95
C PRO A 57 14.58 -3.49 11.34
N GLU A 58 15.33 -2.39 11.43
CA GLU A 58 15.81 -1.76 12.67
C GLU A 58 14.73 -1.20 13.61
N LEU A 59 13.49 -1.00 13.15
CA LEU A 59 12.37 -0.58 14.02
C LEU A 59 11.67 -1.76 14.70
N ASN A 60 11.98 -3.00 14.31
CA ASN A 60 11.39 -4.22 14.87
C ASN A 60 12.36 -4.98 15.81
N ALA A 61 13.48 -4.37 16.19
CA ALA A 61 14.50 -4.92 17.09
C ALA A 61 14.33 -4.44 18.54
#